data_AF-A0A937KUK0-F1
#
_entry.id   AF-A0A937KUK0-F1
#
_cell.length_a   1.000
_cell.length_b   1.000
_cell.length_c   1.000
_cell.angle_alpha   90.00
_cell.angle_beta   90.00
_cell.angle_gamma   90.00
#
_symmetry.space_group_name_H-M   'P 1'
#
loop_
_entity.id
_entity.type
_entity.pdbx_description
1 polymer ?
#
loop_
_entity_poly.entity_id
_entity_poly.type
_entity_poly.pdbx_seq_one_letter_code
_entity_poly.pdbx_strand_id
1 'polypeptide(L)'
;MKKTILFSLCLFVFTSITVAQNQERLSVHYFDVPDQLVEEFLAFNKTRNQMLEDAGFGKDFYKLYRVTDSDEAGQYRYFMISQYTSDKHYEMTHNVSEAYQKLNDSFWDSELGTIFTMDDKGHIYRKVYRIED
;
A
#
# COMPACT_ATOMS: atom_id res chain seq x y z
N MET A 1 4.44 -40.96 -22.46
CA MET A 1 4.65 -40.81 -21.00
C MET A 1 5.54 -39.60 -20.66
N LYS A 2 6.84 -39.55 -21.02
CA LYS A 2 7.71 -38.39 -20.69
C LYS A 2 7.21 -37.03 -21.21
N LYS A 3 6.69 -36.97 -22.45
CA LYS A 3 6.11 -35.74 -23.04
C LYS A 3 4.81 -35.30 -22.35
N THR A 4 4.01 -36.24 -21.87
CA THR A 4 2.75 -35.97 -21.17
C THR A 4 3.02 -35.42 -19.76
N ILE A 5 3.99 -35.99 -19.05
CA ILE A 5 4.43 -35.48 -17.72
C ILE A 5 5.01 -34.06 -17.84
N LEU A 6 5.83 -33.80 -18.87
CA LEU A 6 6.39 -32.47 -19.11
C LEU A 6 5.31 -31.43 -19.44
N PHE A 7 4.32 -31.80 -20.25
CA PHE A 7 3.18 -30.94 -20.57
C PHE A 7 2.31 -30.62 -19.35
N SER A 8 2.01 -31.63 -18.53
CA SER A 8 1.28 -31.45 -17.27
C SER A 8 2.04 -30.59 -16.26
N LEU A 9 3.37 -30.76 -16.16
CA LEU A 9 4.21 -29.94 -15.29
C LEU A 9 4.26 -28.48 -15.77
N CYS A 10 4.38 -28.24 -17.08
CA CYS A 10 4.28 -26.90 -17.65
C CYS A 10 2.91 -26.27 -17.34
N LEU A 11 1.81 -26.99 -17.55
CA LEU A 11 0.47 -26.49 -17.30
C LEU A 11 0.27 -26.09 -15.83
N PHE A 12 0.77 -26.90 -14.89
CA PHE A 12 0.71 -26.62 -13.45
C PHE A 12 1.52 -25.37 -13.07
N VAL A 13 2.70 -25.19 -13.66
CA VAL A 13 3.56 -24.01 -13.45
C VAL A 13 2.93 -22.75 -14.06
N PHE A 14 2.27 -22.85 -15.21
CA PHE A 14 1.56 -21.69 -15.79
C PHE A 14 0.37 -21.28 -14.94
N THR A 15 -0.42 -22.22 -14.42
CA THR A 15 -1.56 -21.90 -13.55
C THR A 15 -1.14 -21.24 -12.24
N SER A 16 -0.04 -21.67 -11.61
CA SER A 16 0.41 -21.08 -10.34
C SER A 16 0.92 -19.64 -10.51
N ILE A 17 1.57 -19.33 -11.64
CA ILE A 17 2.05 -17.98 -11.94
C ILE A 17 0.87 -17.03 -12.20
N THR A 18 -0.15 -17.48 -12.94
CA THR A 18 -1.33 -16.64 -13.23
C THR A 18 -2.19 -16.36 -12.00
N VAL A 19 -2.27 -17.30 -11.06
CA VAL A 19 -3.02 -17.12 -9.80
C VAL A 19 -2.31 -16.13 -8.89
N ALA A 20 -0.97 -16.23 -8.75
CA ALA A 20 -0.19 -15.27 -7.96
C ALA A 20 -0.30 -13.83 -8.49
N GLN A 21 -0.40 -13.65 -9.82
CA GLN A 21 -0.55 -12.31 -10.42
C GLN A 21 -1.93 -11.68 -10.20
N ASN A 22 -2.99 -12.47 -9.97
CA ASN A 22 -4.36 -11.98 -9.84
C ASN A 22 -4.89 -11.98 -8.40
N GLN A 23 -4.06 -12.32 -7.42
CA GLN A 23 -4.49 -12.34 -6.03
C GLN A 23 -4.58 -10.92 -5.48
N GLU A 24 -5.75 -10.56 -4.95
CA GLU A 24 -5.95 -9.30 -4.27
C GLU A 24 -5.02 -9.17 -3.05
N ARG A 25 -4.37 -8.00 -2.95
CA ARG A 25 -3.52 -7.62 -1.82
C ARG A 25 -4.00 -6.33 -1.19
N LEU A 26 -3.89 -6.24 0.13
CA LEU A 26 -3.92 -4.99 0.87
C LEU A 26 -2.54 -4.64 1.44
N SER A 27 -2.21 -3.35 1.44
CA SER A 27 -1.16 -2.78 2.29
C SER A 27 -1.82 -2.15 3.50
N VAL A 28 -1.47 -2.62 4.69
CA VAL A 28 -2.07 -2.22 5.97
C VAL A 28 -0.98 -1.57 6.82
N HIS A 29 -1.22 -0.34 7.27
CA HIS A 29 -0.28 0.45 8.04
C HIS A 29 -0.94 0.93 9.33
N TYR A 30 -0.29 0.74 10.46
CA TYR A 30 -0.63 1.37 11.74
C TYR A 30 0.57 2.12 12.27
N PHE A 31 0.41 3.40 12.60
CA PHE A 31 1.50 4.28 13.00
C PHE A 31 0.98 5.46 13.83
N ASP A 32 1.90 6.18 14.45
CA ASP A 32 1.62 7.45 15.10
C ASP A 32 2.21 8.60 14.28
N VAL A 33 1.54 9.75 14.32
CA VAL A 33 2.01 10.99 13.72
C VAL A 33 2.17 12.01 14.84
N PRO A 34 3.37 12.57 15.05
CA PRO A 34 3.56 13.64 16.02
C PRO A 34 2.62 14.82 15.74
N ASP A 35 2.04 15.41 16.79
CA ASP A 35 1.01 16.46 16.66
C ASP A 35 1.46 17.62 15.75
N GLN A 36 2.73 18.03 15.83
CA GLN A 36 3.28 19.10 15.00
C GLN A 36 3.38 18.76 13.51
N LEU A 37 3.32 17.48 13.14
CA LEU A 37 3.43 17.00 11.76
C LEU A 37 2.08 16.58 11.15
N VAL A 38 0.99 16.58 11.93
CA VAL A 38 -0.33 16.09 11.48
C VAL A 38 -0.84 16.87 10.26
N GLU A 39 -0.71 18.19 10.26
CA GLU A 39 -1.19 19.02 9.14
C GLU A 39 -0.45 18.71 7.84
N GLU A 40 0.88 18.64 7.90
CA GLU A 40 1.74 18.31 6.76
C GLU A 40 1.43 16.89 6.25
N PHE A 41 1.28 15.93 7.16
CA PHE A 41 0.94 14.56 6.85
C PHE A 41 -0.40 14.44 6.10
N LEU A 42 -1.43 15.15 6.55
CA LEU A 42 -2.74 15.18 5.89
C LEU A 42 -2.67 15.85 4.51
N ALA A 43 -1.92 16.95 4.39
CA ALA A 43 -1.73 17.66 3.12
C ALA A 43 -1.00 16.79 2.08
N PHE A 44 0.05 16.07 2.49
CA PHE A 44 0.76 15.11 1.64
C PHE A 44 -0.19 14.01 1.14
N ASN A 45 -0.92 13.35 2.02
CA ASN A 45 -1.83 12.26 1.64
C ASN A 45 -2.96 12.73 0.73
N LYS A 46 -3.51 13.93 0.98
CA LYS A 46 -4.51 14.55 0.11
C LYS A 46 -3.98 14.77 -1.30
N THR A 47 -2.76 15.32 -1.41
CA THR A 47 -2.10 15.57 -2.70
C THR A 47 -1.82 14.26 -3.42
N ARG A 48 -1.27 13.27 -2.72
CA ARG A 48 -0.97 11.93 -3.26
C ARG A 48 -2.23 11.24 -3.80
N ASN A 49 -3.32 11.27 -3.05
CA ASN A 49 -4.60 10.69 -3.49
C ASN A 49 -5.20 11.42 -4.68
N GLN A 50 -5.11 12.76 -4.74
CA GLN A 50 -5.57 13.52 -5.91
C GLN A 50 -4.82 13.10 -7.17
N MET A 51 -3.49 12.95 -7.10
CA MET A 51 -2.69 12.52 -8.25
C MET A 51 -3.04 11.10 -8.73
N LEU A 52 -3.40 10.20 -7.81
CA LEU A 52 -3.85 8.86 -8.15
C LEU A 52 -5.27 8.86 -8.75
N GLU A 53 -6.16 9.70 -8.23
CA GLU A 53 -7.50 9.88 -8.78
C GLU A 53 -7.43 10.41 -10.22
N ASP A 54 -6.62 11.45 -10.46
CA ASP A 54 -6.41 12.04 -11.78
C ASP A 54 -5.78 11.04 -12.77
N ALA A 55 -5.00 10.08 -12.27
CA ALA A 55 -4.43 8.99 -13.06
C ALA A 55 -5.40 7.81 -13.29
N GLY A 56 -6.62 7.87 -12.76
CA GLY A 56 -7.67 6.88 -12.99
C GLY A 56 -7.71 5.71 -12.00
N PHE A 57 -6.99 5.78 -10.88
CA PHE A 57 -7.04 4.73 -9.83
C PHE A 57 -8.25 4.86 -8.89
N GLY A 58 -9.00 5.95 -9.02
CA GLY A 58 -10.17 6.23 -8.22
C GLY A 58 -9.86 7.08 -6.98
N LYS A 59 -10.93 7.60 -6.39
CA LYS A 59 -10.86 8.50 -5.24
C LYS A 59 -10.42 7.78 -3.97
N ASP A 60 -9.65 8.48 -3.13
CA ASP A 60 -9.21 8.02 -1.81
C ASP A 60 -8.49 6.64 -1.86
N PHE A 61 -7.60 6.45 -2.85
CA PHE A 61 -6.90 5.18 -3.05
C PHE A 61 -6.13 4.72 -1.79
N TYR A 62 -5.36 5.61 -1.17
CA TYR A 62 -4.84 5.43 0.17
C TYR A 62 -5.86 5.96 1.17
N LYS A 63 -6.63 5.06 1.78
CA LYS A 63 -7.62 5.43 2.78
C LYS A 63 -6.94 5.62 4.12
N LEU A 64 -7.09 6.81 4.70
CA LEU A 64 -6.50 7.19 5.96
C LEU A 64 -7.59 7.34 7.02
N TYR A 65 -7.34 6.76 8.19
CA TYR A 65 -8.23 6.75 9.34
C TYR A 65 -7.45 7.18 10.58
N ARG A 66 -8.18 7.70 11.57
CA ARG A 66 -7.66 8.07 12.88
C ARG A 66 -8.60 7.47 13.93
N VAL A 67 -8.03 6.96 15.03
CA VAL A 67 -8.83 6.56 16.19
C VAL A 67 -9.57 7.78 16.75
N THR A 68 -10.78 7.55 17.26
CA THR A 68 -11.59 8.64 17.83
C THR A 68 -10.92 9.23 19.05
N ASP A 69 -11.20 10.49 19.37
CA ASP A 69 -10.62 11.15 20.56
C ASP A 69 -11.07 10.52 21.88
N SER A 70 -12.19 9.80 21.88
CA SER A 70 -12.68 9.01 23.01
C SER A 70 -12.00 7.65 23.18
N ASP A 71 -11.14 7.25 22.25
CA ASP A 71 -10.42 5.97 22.32
C ASP A 71 -9.16 6.11 23.21
N GLU A 72 -8.99 5.15 24.12
CA GLU A 72 -7.88 5.11 25.08
C GLU A 72 -6.54 4.63 24.47
N ALA A 73 -6.49 4.30 23.17
CA ALA A 73 -5.29 3.88 22.49
C ALA A 73 -4.17 4.93 22.57
N GLY A 74 -3.10 4.61 23.31
CA GLY A 74 -1.91 5.45 23.47
C GLY A 74 -0.90 5.36 22.34
N GLN A 75 -1.09 4.45 21.38
CA GLN A 75 -0.22 4.22 20.21
C GLN A 75 -1.05 3.80 19.01
N TYR A 76 -0.45 3.86 17.82
CA TYR A 76 -1.05 3.47 16.55
C TYR A 76 -2.37 4.19 16.27
N ARG A 77 -2.39 5.50 16.54
CA ARG A 77 -3.60 6.33 16.43
C ARG A 77 -4.02 6.57 14.98
N TYR A 78 -3.16 6.29 14.01
CA TYR A 78 -3.48 6.36 12.58
C TYR A 78 -3.42 4.99 11.92
N PHE A 79 -4.35 4.79 10.99
CA PHE A 79 -4.47 3.58 10.18
C PHE A 79 -4.57 3.97 8.70
N MET A 80 -3.73 3.37 7.85
CA MET A 80 -3.79 3.54 6.40
C MET A 80 -3.93 2.19 5.71
N ILE A 81 -4.82 2.14 4.72
CA ILE A 81 -5.05 0.96 3.89
C ILE A 81 -5.14 1.33 2.42
N SER A 82 -4.52 0.50 1.58
CA SER A 82 -4.71 0.53 0.13
C SER A 82 -4.89 -0.88 -0.42
N GLN A 83 -5.67 -0.99 -1.50
CA GLN A 83 -6.06 -2.26 -2.11
C GLN A 83 -5.54 -2.35 -3.53
N TYR A 84 -4.98 -3.50 -3.86
CA TYR A 84 -4.41 -3.81 -5.16
C TYR A 84 -5.04 -5.09 -5.67
N THR A 85 -5.52 -5.05 -6.90
CA THR A 85 -6.15 -6.21 -7.57
C THR A 85 -5.12 -7.19 -8.12
N SER A 86 -3.87 -6.78 -8.24
CA SER A 86 -2.75 -7.57 -8.75
C SER A 86 -1.43 -6.93 -8.35
N ASP A 87 -0.34 -7.69 -8.48
CA ASP A 87 1.02 -7.13 -8.39
C ASP A 87 1.27 -6.06 -9.45
N LYS A 88 0.73 -6.23 -10.66
CA LYS A 88 0.81 -5.22 -11.70
C LYS A 88 0.07 -3.93 -11.32
N HIS A 89 -1.11 -4.05 -10.72
CA HIS A 89 -1.85 -2.88 -10.24
C HIS A 89 -1.05 -2.14 -9.16
N TYR A 90 -0.40 -2.87 -8.24
CA TYR A 90 0.52 -2.25 -7.28
C TYR A 90 1.67 -1.51 -7.95
N GLU A 91 2.34 -2.10 -8.94
CA GLU A 91 3.41 -1.41 -9.66
C GLU A 91 2.91 -0.13 -10.35
N MET A 92 1.72 -0.18 -10.95
CA MET A 92 1.12 0.98 -11.62
C MET A 92 0.84 2.13 -10.65
N THR A 93 0.39 1.86 -9.42
CA THR A 93 0.11 2.92 -8.43
C THR A 93 1.37 3.54 -7.83
N HIS A 94 2.53 2.91 -8.01
CA HIS A 94 3.83 3.43 -7.56
C HIS A 94 4.60 4.11 -8.71
N ASN A 95 4.25 3.84 -9.96
CA ASN A 95 4.89 4.36 -11.16
C ASN A 95 3.94 5.25 -11.98
N VAL A 96 3.31 6.23 -11.32
CA VAL A 96 2.26 7.08 -11.93
C VAL A 96 2.85 8.10 -12.91
N SER A 97 3.81 8.91 -12.45
CA SER A 97 4.45 9.97 -13.23
C SER A 97 5.73 10.45 -12.54
N GLU A 98 6.56 11.22 -13.24
CA GLU A 98 7.74 11.86 -12.63
C GLU A 98 7.36 12.81 -11.48
N ALA A 99 6.26 13.54 -11.61
CA ALA A 99 5.78 14.44 -10.56
C ALA A 99 5.36 13.66 -9.30
N TYR A 100 4.73 12.50 -9.48
CA TYR A 100 4.34 11.62 -8.38
C TYR A 100 5.56 11.02 -7.67
N GLN A 101 6.59 10.63 -8.44
CA GLN A 101 7.85 10.17 -7.88
C GLN A 101 8.51 11.26 -7.04
N LYS A 102 8.62 12.48 -7.56
CA LYS A 102 9.16 13.64 -6.82
C LYS A 102 8.38 13.93 -5.53
N LEU A 103 7.05 13.80 -5.53
CA LEU A 103 6.24 13.94 -4.33
C LEU A 103 6.63 12.89 -3.28
N ASN A 104 6.75 11.62 -3.68
CA ASN A 104 7.14 10.55 -2.77
C ASN A 104 8.58 10.70 -2.27
N ASP A 105 9.51 11.08 -3.14
CA ASP A 105 10.91 11.33 -2.75
C ASP A 105 10.97 12.45 -1.71
N SER A 106 10.23 13.56 -1.93
CA SER A 106 10.17 14.66 -0.98
C SER A 106 9.60 14.25 0.39
N PHE A 107 8.68 13.29 0.42
CA PHE A 107 8.17 12.73 1.66
C PHE A 107 9.25 11.94 2.39
N TRP A 108 9.98 11.07 1.69
CA TRP A 108 11.04 10.26 2.30
C TRP A 108 12.23 11.11 2.78
N ASP A 109 12.50 12.22 2.12
CA ASP A 109 13.53 13.19 2.52
C ASP A 109 13.09 14.14 3.65
N SER A 110 11.81 14.13 4.02
CA SER A 110 11.24 15.02 5.05
C SER A 110 11.27 14.42 6.46
N GLU A 111 10.90 15.22 7.48
CA GLU A 111 10.67 14.73 8.84
C GLU A 111 9.54 13.67 8.89
N LEU A 112 8.54 13.77 8.00
CA LEU A 112 7.48 12.75 7.87
C LEU A 112 8.03 11.39 7.39
N GLY A 113 9.09 11.38 6.59
CA GLY A 113 9.75 10.13 6.19
C GLY A 113 10.33 9.39 7.40
N THR A 114 10.82 10.14 8.39
CA THR A 114 11.48 9.57 9.58
C THR A 114 10.51 8.88 10.55
N ILE A 115 9.22 9.23 10.51
CA ILE A 115 8.19 8.56 11.34
C ILE A 115 7.70 7.23 10.71
N PHE A 116 7.94 7.01 9.42
CA PHE A 116 7.68 5.74 8.73
C PHE A 116 8.92 4.83 8.78
N THR A 117 9.30 4.42 9.98
CA THR A 117 10.55 3.67 10.24
C THR A 117 10.58 2.27 9.63
N MET A 118 9.43 1.72 9.20
CA MET A 118 9.28 0.35 8.67
C MET A 118 9.89 -0.72 9.60
N ASP A 119 9.95 -0.44 10.91
CA ASP A 119 10.67 -1.24 11.91
C ASP A 119 9.76 -2.17 12.75
N ASP A 120 8.47 -2.24 12.41
CA ASP A 120 7.43 -2.98 13.13
C ASP A 120 7.24 -2.58 14.60
N LYS A 121 7.90 -1.52 15.08
CA LYS A 121 7.83 -1.01 16.45
C LYS A 121 7.17 0.35 16.57
N GLY A 122 7.52 1.28 15.68
CA GLY A 122 6.86 2.58 15.55
C GLY A 122 5.80 2.58 14.44
N HIS A 123 5.93 1.64 13.50
CA HIS A 123 5.05 1.48 12.36
C HIS A 123 4.85 0.00 12.06
N ILE A 124 3.63 -0.50 12.25
CA ILE A 124 3.24 -1.85 11.85
C ILE A 124 2.84 -1.80 10.38
N TYR A 125 3.58 -2.50 9.53
CA TYR A 125 3.25 -2.66 8.11
C TYR A 125 2.99 -4.12 7.76
N ARG A 126 1.82 -4.42 7.20
CA ARG A 126 1.50 -5.77 6.74
C ARG A 126 1.02 -5.74 5.29
N LYS A 127 1.68 -6.57 4.48
CA LYS A 127 1.18 -7.02 3.20
C LYS A 127 0.28 -8.23 3.47
N VAL A 128 -1.02 -8.07 3.25
CA VAL A 128 -2.01 -9.15 3.47
C VAL A 128 -2.70 -9.48 2.16
N TYR A 129 -3.04 -10.75 1.99
CA TYR A 129 -3.72 -11.24 0.79
C TYR A 129 -5.12 -11.71 1.15
N ARG A 130 -6.06 -11.50 0.23
CA ARG A 130 -7.41 -12.03 0.38
C ARG A 130 -7.34 -13.56 0.44
N ILE A 131 -8.06 -14.13 1.40
CA ILE A 131 -8.36 -15.57 1.44
C ILE A 131 -9.54 -15.76 0.48
N GLU A 132 -9.29 -16.43 -0.63
CA GLU A 132 -10.33 -16.85 -1.58
C GLU A 132 -10.72 -18.29 -1.23
N ASP A 133 -12.02 -18.52 -1.02
CA ASP A 133 -12.62 -19.85 -0.90
C ASP A 133 -12.78 -20.51 -2.29
#